data_AF-A0A842UDB0-F1
#
_entry.id   AF-A0A842UDB0-F1
#
_cell.length_a   1.000
_cell.length_b   1.000
_cell.length_c   1.000
_cell.angle_alpha   90.00
_cell.angle_beta   90.00
_cell.angle_gamma   90.00
#
_symmetry.space_group_name_H-M   'P 1'
#
loop_
_entity.id
_entity.type
_entity.pdbx_description
1 polymer ?
#
loop_
_entity_poly.entity_id
_entity_poly.type
_entity_poly.pdbx_seq_one_letter_code
_entity_poly.pdbx_strand_id
1 'polypeptide(L)'
;MAKKAKESKKAAQPAQPMQQGEAPFPELTEEQKKEIEKKMKEVKAKVDKFAKAAKEKFEDYILGISILPPEKKGQEEINTLVLVDDSDSKRMTKNELRDKLSAILTEIGKKDKIVPNVLLSTELWQSCFDSNYEHLQTIAISQPVYDKGVLDAVRISEVHKQMVLKKFDKYIVSYVACGALFRGEGNEKSDIDVFIIIDDTDVKKMTRTELRDRLMSIIYQMAFEASAITGVKRQLHIQTYLLTDFWEILKDSASPVIFTFLRDGIPFFDRGIYMPWKHLLDMGRIKPSREAIRKFNMSGDHFFDAAKRKLLQVGVEDAYYAVLNPSQAALMMKGFNPPTHRETGRLMREVFVQKEKLLEPKYADVLEEMIGLFKKWEYAEVSELTGKQVDEIMKKCDQYRKRITKLFKQIETQADKETMLIIYDQTVAAAREALAIESDKEIKDTTLMKMFKENLVDSGKIPEAIYRKLELVMKAKKNFDSNKITQSEIDTAERESRLFIRTMLEYVQRHRLKETERKTVRLKHKEGIAEIIVLDKGLFIITPDKVEKAAFKEDGSLGPIKESSKKEVDEAVSEGKKVVASLTSKAIENLKKHLGSDLELMV
;
A
#
# COMPACT_ATOMS: atom_id res chain seq x y z
N MET A 1 -49.30 -3.15 -22.58
CA MET A 1 -48.75 -2.33 -23.68
C MET A 1 -47.97 -1.16 -23.05
N ALA A 2 -46.70 -1.34 -22.67
CA ALA A 2 -45.51 -1.23 -23.51
C ALA A 2 -45.34 0.15 -24.18
N LYS A 3 -44.58 1.05 -23.54
CA LYS A 3 -43.65 1.96 -24.23
C LYS A 3 -42.42 2.21 -23.35
N LYS A 4 -41.31 1.61 -23.78
CA LYS A 4 -39.94 1.76 -23.26
C LYS A 4 -39.49 3.21 -23.43
N ALA A 5 -39.07 3.86 -22.35
CA ALA A 5 -38.22 5.04 -22.42
C ALA A 5 -36.77 4.61 -22.12
N LYS A 6 -35.91 4.70 -23.15
CA LYS A 6 -34.48 4.44 -23.07
C LYS A 6 -33.82 5.53 -22.21
N GLU A 7 -33.16 5.10 -21.14
CA GLU A 7 -32.12 5.87 -20.46
C GLU A 7 -31.01 6.21 -21.45
N SER A 8 -30.75 7.51 -21.64
CA SER A 8 -29.50 7.99 -22.21
C SER A 8 -28.63 8.51 -21.08
N LYS A 9 -27.55 7.77 -20.80
CA LYS A 9 -26.40 8.23 -20.03
C LYS A 9 -25.79 9.44 -20.76
N LYS A 10 -26.16 10.66 -20.34
CA LYS A 10 -25.35 11.85 -20.65
C LYS A 10 -24.23 11.91 -19.64
N ALA A 11 -23.06 11.41 -20.06
CA ALA A 11 -21.80 11.72 -19.42
C ALA A 11 -21.66 13.24 -19.29
N ALA A 12 -21.31 13.70 -18.10
CA ALA A 12 -20.95 15.09 -17.85
C ALA A 12 -19.86 15.50 -18.84
N GLN A 13 -20.20 16.45 -19.70
CA GLN A 13 -19.20 17.12 -20.53
C GLN A 13 -18.23 17.84 -19.59
N PRO A 14 -16.91 17.76 -19.83
CA PRO A 14 -15.96 18.59 -19.11
C PRO A 14 -16.34 20.05 -19.33
N ALA A 15 -16.37 20.81 -18.24
CA ALA A 15 -16.61 22.24 -18.27
C ALA A 15 -15.70 22.86 -19.34
N GLN A 16 -16.31 23.56 -20.30
CA GLN A 16 -15.58 24.35 -21.28
C GLN A 16 -14.63 25.30 -20.52
N PRO A 17 -13.38 25.46 -20.96
CA PRO A 17 -12.50 26.48 -20.39
C PRO A 17 -13.23 27.82 -20.48
N MET A 18 -13.32 28.53 -19.35
CA MET A 18 -13.79 29.91 -19.36
C MET A 18 -13.02 30.64 -20.46
N GLN A 19 -13.77 31.24 -21.39
CA GLN A 19 -13.22 32.13 -22.39
C GLN A 19 -12.26 33.09 -21.68
N GLN A 20 -11.01 33.12 -22.15
CA GLN A 20 -10.02 34.10 -21.74
C GLN A 20 -10.63 35.48 -21.99
N GLY A 21 -11.17 36.08 -20.92
CA GLY A 21 -11.46 37.49 -20.91
C GLY A 21 -10.14 38.22 -21.14
N GLU A 22 -10.17 39.15 -22.08
CA GLU A 22 -9.05 40.01 -22.47
C GLU A 22 -8.25 40.45 -21.24
N ALA A 23 -6.95 40.16 -21.24
CA ALA A 23 -6.04 40.58 -20.19
C ALA A 23 -6.08 42.12 -20.07
N PRO A 24 -6.32 42.70 -18.88
CA PRO A 24 -6.50 44.14 -18.75
C PRO A 24 -5.18 44.94 -18.79
N PHE A 25 -4.09 44.37 -19.32
CA PHE A 25 -2.79 45.02 -19.36
C PHE A 25 -2.12 44.85 -20.72
N PRO A 26 -1.56 45.92 -21.31
CA PRO A 26 -0.78 45.82 -22.55
C PRO A 26 0.40 44.88 -22.36
N GLU A 27 0.60 43.94 -23.29
CA GLU A 27 1.76 43.04 -23.31
C GLU A 27 3.05 43.87 -23.46
N LEU A 28 3.87 43.89 -22.40
CA LEU A 28 5.19 44.52 -22.38
C LEU A 28 6.15 43.76 -23.30
N THR A 29 6.96 44.47 -24.09
CA THR A 29 7.98 43.85 -24.95
C THR A 29 9.09 43.19 -24.11
N GLU A 30 9.77 42.18 -24.65
CA GLU A 30 10.87 41.48 -23.96
C GLU A 30 12.03 42.40 -23.54
N GLU A 31 12.26 43.49 -24.29
CA GLU A 31 13.25 44.52 -23.93
C GLU A 31 12.78 45.38 -22.75
N GLN A 32 11.50 45.75 -22.72
CA GLN A 32 10.90 46.47 -21.59
C GLN A 32 10.92 45.61 -20.32
N LYS A 33 10.67 44.30 -20.43
CA LYS A 33 10.78 43.36 -19.29
C LYS A 33 12.22 43.31 -18.74
N LYS A 34 13.23 43.20 -19.60
CA LYS A 34 14.65 43.17 -19.19
C LYS A 34 15.12 44.49 -18.56
N GLU A 35 14.66 45.63 -19.08
CA GLU A 35 14.99 46.94 -18.51
C GLU A 35 14.34 47.14 -17.13
N ILE A 36 13.08 46.72 -16.97
CA ILE A 36 12.35 46.74 -15.69
C ILE A 36 13.02 45.80 -14.69
N GLU A 37 13.39 44.59 -15.09
CA GLU A 37 14.10 43.64 -14.22
C GLU A 37 15.44 44.19 -13.73
N LYS A 38 16.20 44.87 -14.60
CA LYS A 38 17.49 45.48 -14.23
C LYS A 38 17.29 46.61 -13.22
N LYS A 39 16.35 47.53 -13.48
CA LYS A 39 16.00 48.62 -12.54
C LYS A 39 15.50 48.08 -11.20
N MET A 40 14.67 47.03 -11.21
CA MET A 40 14.18 46.39 -9.98
C MET A 40 15.29 45.74 -9.17
N LYS A 41 16.29 45.12 -9.82
CA LYS A 41 17.48 44.58 -9.12
C LYS A 41 18.32 45.66 -8.45
N GLU A 42 18.51 46.80 -9.11
CA GLU A 42 19.25 47.95 -8.56
C GLU A 42 18.52 48.58 -7.38
N VAL A 43 17.20 48.78 -7.49
CA VAL A 43 16.34 49.27 -6.40
C VAL A 43 16.39 48.31 -5.21
N LYS A 44 16.24 46.99 -5.45
CA LYS A 44 16.31 45.98 -4.41
C LYS A 44 17.65 46.00 -3.67
N ALA A 45 18.77 46.12 -4.38
CA ALA A 45 20.09 46.18 -3.77
C ALA A 45 20.29 47.41 -2.86
N LYS A 46 19.70 48.56 -3.21
CA LYS A 46 19.70 49.75 -2.35
C LYS A 46 18.86 49.53 -1.09
N VAL A 47 17.66 48.98 -1.25
CA VAL A 47 16.76 48.72 -0.12
C VAL A 47 17.28 47.59 0.78
N ASP A 48 18.00 46.62 0.25
CA ASP A 48 18.71 45.59 1.05
C ASP A 48 19.76 46.22 1.98
N LYS A 49 20.52 47.21 1.49
CA LYS A 49 21.50 47.94 2.32
C LYS A 49 20.79 48.76 3.40
N PHE A 50 19.73 49.46 3.04
CA PHE A 50 18.89 50.19 3.98
C PHE A 50 18.29 49.26 5.05
N ALA A 51 17.74 48.12 4.64
CA ALA A 51 17.16 47.13 5.55
C ALA A 51 18.20 46.58 6.53
N LYS A 52 19.45 46.33 6.10
CA LYS A 52 20.53 45.94 7.01
C LYS A 52 20.85 47.03 8.03
N ALA A 53 21.01 48.28 7.60
CA ALA A 53 21.29 49.41 8.49
C ALA A 53 20.14 49.71 9.47
N ALA A 54 18.90 49.54 9.03
CA ALA A 54 17.71 49.69 9.88
C ALA A 54 17.67 48.58 10.96
N LYS A 55 17.96 47.34 10.58
CA LYS A 55 18.01 46.21 11.52
C LYS A 55 19.14 46.33 12.53
N GLU A 56 20.34 46.77 12.14
CA GLU A 56 21.44 46.98 13.11
C GLU A 56 21.05 47.89 14.29
N LYS A 57 20.08 48.77 14.11
CA LYS A 57 19.56 49.65 15.17
C LYS A 57 18.27 49.16 15.83
N PHE A 58 17.41 48.45 15.10
CA PHE A 58 16.02 48.16 15.52
C PHE A 58 15.56 46.73 15.19
N GLU A 59 16.46 45.76 15.11
CA GLU A 59 16.18 44.38 14.68
C GLU A 59 14.97 43.75 15.38
N ASP A 60 14.84 43.92 16.69
CA ASP A 60 13.76 43.32 17.47
C ASP A 60 12.39 43.91 17.09
N TYR A 61 12.34 45.19 16.75
CA TYR A 61 11.09 45.93 16.49
C TYR A 61 10.66 45.93 15.03
N ILE A 62 11.57 45.76 14.07
CA ILE A 62 11.18 45.74 12.64
C ILE A 62 10.53 44.38 12.32
N LEU A 63 9.25 44.39 11.99
CA LEU A 63 8.50 43.21 11.55
C LEU A 63 8.71 42.94 10.05
N GLY A 64 8.86 44.00 9.26
CA GLY A 64 9.13 43.86 7.84
C GLY A 64 9.43 45.19 7.14
N ILE A 65 10.10 45.09 6.00
CA ILE A 65 10.43 46.19 5.10
C ILE A 65 10.03 45.78 3.69
N SER A 66 9.23 46.59 3.01
CA SER A 66 8.84 46.36 1.62
C SER A 66 9.00 47.61 0.75
N ILE A 67 9.17 47.38 -0.55
CA ILE A 67 9.18 48.42 -1.57
C ILE A 67 7.73 48.67 -1.98
N LEU A 68 7.31 49.93 -1.95
CA LEU A 68 6.00 50.36 -2.40
C LEU A 68 6.04 50.67 -3.90
N PRO A 69 4.91 50.50 -4.62
CA PRO A 69 4.82 50.94 -6.01
C PRO A 69 5.02 52.47 -6.10
N PRO A 70 5.62 52.97 -7.20
CA PRO A 70 5.86 54.39 -7.37
C PRO A 70 4.54 55.17 -7.52
N GLU A 71 4.40 56.29 -6.81
CA GLU A 71 3.19 57.12 -6.84
C GLU A 71 3.00 57.83 -8.19
N LYS A 72 4.09 58.18 -8.89
CA LYS A 72 4.06 58.78 -10.24
C LYS A 72 5.17 58.23 -11.15
N LYS A 73 4.87 58.10 -12.45
CA LYS A 73 5.87 57.75 -13.48
C LYS A 73 6.99 58.80 -13.50
N GLY A 74 8.22 58.40 -13.19
CA GLY A 74 9.41 59.25 -13.29
C GLY A 74 9.96 59.81 -11.97
N GLN A 75 9.41 59.42 -10.81
CA GLN A 75 10.06 59.70 -9.52
C GLN A 75 11.34 58.86 -9.37
N GLU A 76 12.45 59.50 -9.00
CA GLU A 76 13.72 58.83 -8.67
C GLU A 76 13.78 58.31 -7.22
N GLU A 77 12.80 58.68 -6.39
CA GLU A 77 12.72 58.29 -4.99
C GLU A 77 12.12 56.88 -4.83
N ILE A 78 12.69 56.10 -3.92
CA ILE A 78 12.26 54.74 -3.63
C ILE A 78 11.39 54.78 -2.37
N ASN A 79 10.07 54.70 -2.56
CA ASN A 79 9.13 54.59 -1.44
C ASN A 79 9.20 53.20 -0.82
N THR A 80 9.38 53.15 0.50
CA THR A 80 9.45 51.90 1.26
C THR A 80 8.47 51.93 2.42
N LEU A 81 7.89 50.80 2.76
CA LEU A 81 7.14 50.61 4.00
C LEU A 81 8.07 49.96 5.02
N VAL A 82 8.08 50.48 6.24
CA VAL A 82 8.75 49.87 7.38
C VAL A 82 7.69 49.58 8.43
N LEU A 83 7.34 48.29 8.57
CA LEU A 83 6.39 47.82 9.57
C LEU A 83 7.12 47.56 10.89
N VAL A 84 6.66 48.21 11.96
CA VAL A 84 7.30 48.17 13.28
C VAL A 84 6.34 47.64 14.33
N ASP A 85 6.81 46.70 15.16
CA ASP A 85 6.12 46.26 16.36
C ASP A 85 6.24 47.31 17.46
N ASP A 86 5.10 47.75 17.96
CA ASP A 86 4.97 48.76 19.01
C ASP A 86 4.31 48.22 20.28
N SER A 87 4.13 46.90 20.39
CA SER A 87 3.42 46.22 21.49
C SER A 87 4.00 46.52 22.88
N ASP A 88 5.32 46.67 22.97
CA ASP A 88 6.03 46.94 24.23
C ASP A 88 6.27 48.44 24.52
N SER A 89 5.88 49.33 23.62
CA SER A 89 6.10 50.77 23.78
C SER A 89 5.14 51.40 24.78
N LYS A 90 5.56 51.51 26.04
CA LYS A 90 4.81 52.17 27.13
C LYS A 90 5.36 53.54 27.53
N ARG A 91 6.52 53.93 27.01
CA ARG A 91 7.30 55.09 27.49
C ARG A 91 7.00 56.40 26.75
N MET A 92 6.38 56.34 25.57
CA MET A 92 6.02 57.51 24.76
C MET A 92 4.74 57.25 23.99
N THR A 93 4.11 58.31 23.48
CA THR A 93 2.91 58.18 22.65
C THR A 93 3.26 57.52 21.31
N LYS A 94 2.28 56.87 20.67
CA LYS A 94 2.47 56.20 19.37
C LYS A 94 2.95 57.16 18.28
N ASN A 95 2.40 58.37 18.26
CA ASN A 95 2.81 59.43 17.33
C ASN A 95 4.28 59.81 17.54
N GLU A 96 4.71 60.03 18.79
CA GLU A 96 6.13 60.33 19.08
C GLU A 96 7.07 59.19 18.68
N LEU A 97 6.67 57.94 18.89
CA LEU A 97 7.45 56.77 18.49
C LEU A 97 7.61 56.76 16.97
N ARG A 98 6.50 56.91 16.24
CA ARG A 98 6.49 56.93 14.78
C ARG A 98 7.35 58.06 14.24
N ASP A 99 7.22 59.28 14.76
CA ASP A 99 7.96 60.44 14.28
C ASP A 99 9.48 60.30 14.52
N LYS A 100 9.88 59.77 15.69
CA LYS A 100 11.30 59.48 15.99
C LYS A 100 11.87 58.40 15.08
N LEU A 101 11.15 57.29 14.91
CA LEU A 101 11.58 56.21 14.01
C LEU A 101 11.67 56.71 12.56
N SER A 102 10.70 57.50 12.13
CA SER A 102 10.66 58.08 10.79
C SER A 102 11.85 59.00 10.55
N ALA A 103 12.20 59.88 11.51
CA ALA A 103 13.38 60.75 11.42
C ALA A 103 14.68 59.94 11.29
N ILE A 104 14.88 58.92 12.13
CA ILE A 104 16.08 58.07 12.10
C ILE A 104 16.19 57.29 10.80
N LEU A 105 15.09 56.66 10.35
CA LEU A 105 15.07 55.88 9.12
C LEU A 105 15.24 56.77 7.89
N THR A 106 14.67 57.97 7.88
CA THR A 106 14.87 58.95 6.79
C THR A 106 16.35 59.32 6.68
N GLU A 107 17.04 59.59 7.79
CA GLU A 107 18.49 59.85 7.76
C GLU A 107 19.30 58.68 7.17
N ILE A 108 18.93 57.43 7.48
CA ILE A 108 19.57 56.22 6.92
C ILE A 108 19.32 56.12 5.40
N GLY A 109 18.10 56.44 4.96
CA GLY A 109 17.66 56.32 3.56
C GLY A 109 18.11 57.44 2.62
N LYS A 110 18.47 58.62 3.14
CA LYS A 110 18.85 59.82 2.36
C LYS A 110 19.89 59.56 1.27
N LYS A 111 20.94 58.79 1.59
CA LYS A 111 22.05 58.53 0.66
C LYS A 111 21.61 57.79 -0.61
N ASP A 112 20.61 56.93 -0.49
CA ASP A 112 20.12 56.06 -1.56
C ASP A 112 18.77 56.54 -2.15
N LYS A 113 18.32 57.75 -1.79
CA LYS A 113 17.01 58.34 -2.16
C LYS A 113 15.82 57.46 -1.73
N ILE A 114 15.92 56.83 -0.56
CA ILE A 114 14.84 56.01 0.02
C ILE A 114 13.98 56.87 0.92
N VAL A 115 12.66 56.79 0.72
CA VAL A 115 11.65 57.46 1.55
C VAL A 115 10.93 56.38 2.38
N PRO A 116 11.25 56.25 3.69
CA PRO A 116 10.64 55.24 4.55
C PRO A 116 9.32 55.74 5.16
N ASN A 117 8.23 55.04 4.82
CA ASN A 117 6.93 55.16 5.44
C ASN A 117 6.86 54.20 6.62
N VAL A 118 6.99 54.73 7.83
CA VAL A 118 6.88 53.94 9.07
C VAL A 118 5.42 53.71 9.40
N LEU A 119 5.04 52.45 9.53
CA LEU A 119 3.71 52.02 9.97
C LEU A 119 3.86 51.20 11.24
N LEU A 120 3.14 51.57 12.29
CA LEU A 120 3.10 50.79 13.52
C LEU A 120 2.11 49.64 13.39
N SER A 121 2.43 48.48 13.97
CA SER A 121 1.59 47.29 13.92
C SER A 121 0.20 47.54 14.50
N THR A 122 0.10 48.27 15.60
CA THR A 122 -1.20 48.58 16.19
C THR A 122 -2.02 49.55 15.36
N GLU A 123 -1.40 50.45 14.60
CA GLU A 123 -2.09 51.35 13.66
C GLU A 123 -2.69 50.55 12.50
N LEU A 124 -1.91 49.61 11.95
CA LEU A 124 -2.38 48.69 10.91
C LEU A 124 -3.59 47.87 11.37
N TRP A 125 -3.56 47.32 12.58
CA TRP A 125 -4.66 46.53 13.11
C TRP A 125 -5.87 47.39 13.48
N GLN A 126 -5.64 48.59 14.01
CA GLN A 126 -6.71 49.55 14.30
C GLN A 126 -7.47 49.94 13.04
N SER A 127 -6.77 50.18 11.92
CA SER A 127 -7.44 50.49 10.65
C SER A 127 -8.38 49.36 10.21
N CYS A 128 -7.99 48.10 10.43
CA CYS A 128 -8.81 46.93 10.12
C CYS A 128 -10.08 46.89 10.99
N PHE A 129 -9.97 47.18 12.29
CA PHE A 129 -11.13 47.27 13.19
C PHE A 129 -12.10 48.39 12.78
N ASP A 130 -11.57 49.49 12.26
CA ASP A 130 -12.34 50.63 11.77
C ASP A 130 -12.84 50.44 10.32
N SER A 131 -12.68 49.23 9.76
CA SER A 131 -13.05 48.88 8.37
C SER A 131 -12.32 49.70 7.29
N ASN A 132 -11.15 50.25 7.62
CA ASN A 132 -10.23 50.87 6.68
C ASN A 132 -9.12 49.89 6.28
N TYR A 133 -9.22 49.36 5.07
CA TYR A 133 -8.33 48.32 4.54
C TYR A 133 -7.24 48.85 3.58
N GLU A 134 -7.04 50.17 3.50
CA GLU A 134 -6.08 50.78 2.58
C GLU A 134 -4.65 50.26 2.82
N HIS A 135 -4.21 50.21 4.07
CA HIS A 135 -2.90 49.66 4.41
C HIS A 135 -2.72 48.19 4.00
N LEU A 136 -3.76 47.36 4.11
CA LEU A 136 -3.70 45.96 3.66
C LEU A 136 -3.51 45.88 2.15
N GLN A 137 -4.24 46.70 1.38
CA GLN A 137 -4.13 46.77 -0.07
C GLN A 137 -2.73 47.25 -0.51
N THR A 138 -2.20 48.28 0.16
CA THR A 138 -0.84 48.78 -0.06
C THR A 138 0.20 47.69 0.21
N ILE A 139 0.07 46.95 1.32
CA ILE A 139 0.98 45.85 1.66
C ILE A 139 0.87 44.73 0.62
N ALA A 140 -0.34 44.36 0.18
CA ALA A 140 -0.60 43.30 -0.79
C ALA A 140 0.17 43.48 -2.11
N ILE A 141 0.21 44.71 -2.62
CA ILE A 141 0.92 45.05 -3.87
C ILE A 141 2.39 45.43 -3.68
N SER A 142 2.86 45.50 -2.42
CA SER A 142 4.26 45.79 -2.11
C SER A 142 5.17 44.60 -2.39
N GLN A 143 6.47 44.88 -2.54
CA GLN A 143 7.50 43.86 -2.71
C GLN A 143 8.37 43.76 -1.44
N PRO A 144 8.19 42.73 -0.60
CA PRO A 144 8.99 42.54 0.61
C PRO A 144 10.49 42.38 0.29
N VAL A 145 11.30 43.01 1.12
CA VAL A 145 12.77 42.92 1.13
C VAL A 145 13.24 42.22 2.41
N TYR A 146 12.58 42.50 3.53
CA TYR A 146 12.75 41.83 4.80
C TYR A 146 11.39 41.55 5.41
N ASP A 147 11.19 40.37 6.00
CA ASP A 147 9.92 40.01 6.63
C ASP A 147 10.13 38.92 7.69
N LYS A 148 9.62 39.15 8.91
CA LYS A 148 9.52 38.12 9.96
C LYS A 148 8.32 37.17 9.72
N GLY A 149 7.44 37.51 8.78
CA GLY A 149 6.32 36.70 8.31
C GLY A 149 5.00 37.47 8.26
N VAL A 150 4.94 38.68 8.85
CA VAL A 150 3.72 39.48 8.94
C VAL A 150 3.37 40.10 7.58
N LEU A 151 4.35 40.57 6.81
CA LEU A 151 4.08 41.13 5.48
C LEU A 151 3.57 40.03 4.54
N ASP A 152 4.20 38.87 4.52
CA ASP A 152 3.74 37.72 3.74
C ASP A 152 2.32 37.29 4.18
N ALA A 153 2.05 37.26 5.49
CA ALA A 153 0.74 36.94 6.05
C ALA A 153 -0.35 37.90 5.57
N VAL A 154 -0.09 39.21 5.64
CA VAL A 154 -1.02 40.24 5.15
C VAL A 154 -1.21 40.12 3.64
N ARG A 155 -0.13 39.96 2.87
CA ARG A 155 -0.16 39.90 1.40
C ARG A 155 -1.01 38.75 0.89
N ILE A 156 -0.74 37.52 1.33
CA ILE A 156 -1.50 36.35 0.87
C ILE A 156 -2.94 36.39 1.38
N SER A 157 -3.18 36.85 2.61
CA SER A 157 -4.53 36.94 3.18
C SER A 157 -5.38 37.99 2.45
N GLU A 158 -4.81 39.13 2.08
CA GLU A 158 -5.52 40.17 1.32
C GLU A 158 -5.85 39.68 -0.09
N VAL A 159 -4.90 39.07 -0.81
CA VAL A 159 -5.16 38.52 -2.16
C VAL A 159 -6.23 37.43 -2.09
N HIS A 160 -6.11 36.49 -1.16
CA HIS A 160 -7.07 35.42 -0.97
C HIS A 160 -8.47 35.98 -0.62
N LYS A 161 -8.54 36.96 0.29
CA LYS A 161 -9.78 37.66 0.63
C LYS A 161 -10.44 38.27 -0.60
N GLN A 162 -9.70 38.99 -1.45
CA GLN A 162 -10.24 39.58 -2.68
C GLN A 162 -10.82 38.52 -3.63
N MET A 163 -10.16 37.36 -3.76
CA MET A 163 -10.66 36.25 -4.58
C MET A 163 -11.95 35.65 -4.02
N VAL A 164 -12.00 35.44 -2.70
CA VAL A 164 -13.17 34.91 -1.99
C VAL A 164 -14.34 35.89 -2.11
N LEU A 165 -14.13 37.18 -1.84
CA LEU A 165 -15.16 38.22 -1.96
C LEU A 165 -15.66 38.34 -3.40
N LYS A 166 -14.78 38.32 -4.40
CA LYS A 166 -15.19 38.40 -5.81
C LYS A 166 -16.13 37.26 -6.23
N LYS A 167 -15.96 36.07 -5.65
CA LYS A 167 -16.79 34.89 -5.99
C LYS A 167 -18.04 34.76 -5.13
N PHE A 168 -17.94 35.06 -3.85
CA PHE A 168 -18.97 34.74 -2.86
C PHE A 168 -19.58 35.97 -2.19
N ASP A 169 -19.17 37.18 -2.57
CA ASP A 169 -19.48 38.48 -1.96
C ASP A 169 -20.64 38.42 -0.97
N LYS A 170 -21.88 38.32 -1.49
CA LYS A 170 -23.16 38.30 -0.76
C LYS A 170 -23.26 37.34 0.43
N TYR A 171 -22.44 36.30 0.51
CA TYR A 171 -22.46 35.32 1.58
C TYR A 171 -21.30 35.43 2.55
N ILE A 172 -20.23 36.17 2.24
CA ILE A 172 -19.12 36.31 3.18
C ILE A 172 -19.52 37.31 4.26
N VAL A 173 -19.65 36.84 5.49
CA VAL A 173 -19.96 37.68 6.66
C VAL A 173 -18.69 38.40 7.12
N SER A 174 -17.62 37.63 7.29
CA SER A 174 -16.32 38.17 7.70
C SER A 174 -15.18 37.28 7.23
N TYR A 175 -14.05 37.93 6.93
CA TYR A 175 -12.75 37.31 6.71
C TYR A 175 -11.81 37.84 7.78
N VAL A 176 -11.28 36.95 8.63
CA VAL A 176 -10.54 37.34 9.82
C VAL A 176 -9.18 36.65 9.83
N ALA A 177 -8.14 37.45 10.01
CA ALA A 177 -6.79 37.00 10.28
C ALA A 177 -6.61 36.73 11.77
N CYS A 178 -5.97 35.62 12.14
CA CYS A 178 -5.76 35.25 13.54
C CYS A 178 -4.47 34.43 13.69
N GLY A 179 -4.11 34.05 14.91
CA GLY A 179 -2.96 33.17 15.17
C GLY A 179 -1.69 33.94 15.50
N ALA A 180 -0.61 33.18 15.70
CA ALA A 180 0.61 33.69 16.35
C ALA A 180 1.25 34.88 15.59
N LEU A 181 1.26 34.86 14.25
CA LEU A 181 1.83 35.94 13.43
C LEU A 181 1.16 37.29 13.69
N PHE A 182 -0.18 37.31 13.77
CA PHE A 182 -0.93 38.56 13.99
C PHE A 182 -0.92 39.02 15.45
N ARG A 183 -0.60 38.13 16.40
CA ARG A 183 -0.40 38.46 17.82
C ARG A 183 1.01 38.95 18.16
N GLY A 184 1.94 38.95 17.20
CA GLY A 184 3.36 39.25 17.47
C GLY A 184 4.14 38.11 18.13
N GLU A 185 3.54 36.91 18.26
CA GLU A 185 4.16 35.72 18.86
C GLU A 185 4.70 34.74 17.80
N GLY A 186 4.49 35.05 16.52
CA GLY A 186 4.85 34.19 15.40
C GLY A 186 6.34 34.24 15.05
N ASN A 187 6.79 33.22 14.33
CA ASN A 187 8.15 33.11 13.84
C ASN A 187 8.18 32.71 12.35
N GLU A 188 9.38 32.48 11.81
CA GLU A 188 9.58 32.15 10.40
C GLU A 188 8.93 30.83 9.94
N LYS A 189 8.54 29.96 10.87
CA LYS A 189 7.85 28.69 10.60
C LYS A 189 6.37 28.73 10.95
N SER A 190 5.87 29.82 11.52
CA SER A 190 4.46 29.95 11.85
C SER A 190 3.60 29.95 10.59
N ASP A 191 2.53 29.17 10.64
CA ASP A 191 1.46 29.17 9.65
C ASP A 191 0.70 30.50 9.68
N ILE A 192 0.03 30.79 8.57
CA ILE A 192 -0.83 31.97 8.46
C ILE A 192 -2.25 31.49 8.68
N ASP A 193 -2.83 31.81 9.84
CA ASP A 193 -4.20 31.40 10.16
C ASP A 193 -5.22 32.46 9.75
N VAL A 194 -6.23 32.02 9.00
CA VAL A 194 -7.40 32.83 8.67
C VAL A 194 -8.66 32.01 8.87
N PHE A 195 -9.74 32.66 9.23
CA PHE A 195 -11.06 32.03 9.20
C PHE A 195 -12.08 32.91 8.51
N ILE A 196 -13.06 32.23 7.91
CA ILE A 196 -14.08 32.85 7.07
C ILE A 196 -15.43 32.40 7.59
N ILE A 197 -16.30 33.38 7.87
CA ILE A 197 -17.68 33.15 8.27
C ILE A 197 -18.56 33.37 7.05
N ILE A 198 -19.38 32.37 6.71
CA ILE A 198 -20.24 32.37 5.52
C ILE A 198 -21.70 32.27 5.96
N ASP A 199 -22.52 33.20 5.48
CA ASP A 199 -23.95 33.22 5.70
C ASP A 199 -24.62 32.03 5.01
N ASP A 200 -25.18 31.12 5.80
CA ASP A 200 -25.91 29.94 5.35
C ASP A 200 -27.42 30.02 5.65
N THR A 201 -27.91 31.18 6.11
CA THR A 201 -29.27 31.34 6.63
C THR A 201 -30.38 31.18 5.57
N ASP A 202 -30.04 31.38 4.30
CA ASP A 202 -30.97 31.29 3.17
C ASP A 202 -30.86 29.97 2.36
N VAL A 203 -30.01 29.04 2.81
CA VAL A 203 -29.73 27.77 2.12
C VAL A 203 -30.93 26.83 2.20
N LYS A 204 -31.49 26.48 1.05
CA LYS A 204 -32.70 25.63 0.93
C LYS A 204 -32.53 24.36 0.10
N LYS A 205 -31.47 24.26 -0.72
CA LYS A 205 -31.36 23.25 -1.80
C LYS A 205 -30.36 22.12 -1.53
N MET A 206 -29.52 22.25 -0.51
CA MET A 206 -28.51 21.25 -0.14
C MET A 206 -28.36 21.22 1.38
N THR A 207 -27.75 20.17 1.91
CA THR A 207 -27.46 20.09 3.34
C THR A 207 -26.32 21.05 3.72
N ARG A 208 -26.29 21.49 4.98
CA ARG A 208 -25.20 22.35 5.50
C ARG A 208 -23.82 21.69 5.38
N THR A 209 -23.75 20.39 5.61
CA THR A 209 -22.50 19.61 5.46
C THR A 209 -21.98 19.66 4.02
N GLU A 210 -22.85 19.38 3.05
CA GLU A 210 -22.46 19.44 1.63
C GLU A 210 -22.06 20.86 1.19
N LEU A 211 -22.78 21.88 1.69
CA LEU A 211 -22.45 23.27 1.43
C LEU A 211 -21.05 23.60 1.95
N ARG A 212 -20.79 23.28 3.22
CA ARG A 212 -19.50 23.53 3.87
C ARG A 212 -18.36 22.85 3.10
N ASP A 213 -18.50 21.57 2.77
CA ASP A 213 -17.43 20.81 2.11
C ASP A 213 -17.14 21.36 0.70
N ARG A 214 -18.18 21.77 -0.05
CA ARG A 214 -18.01 22.43 -1.37
C ARG A 214 -17.34 23.81 -1.25
N LEU A 215 -17.78 24.63 -0.30
CA LEU A 215 -17.20 25.95 -0.08
C LEU A 215 -15.74 25.85 0.34
N MET A 216 -15.43 24.95 1.28
CA MET A 216 -14.06 24.66 1.71
C MET A 216 -13.17 24.30 0.52
N SER A 217 -13.60 23.37 -0.34
CA SER A 217 -12.80 22.97 -1.50
C SER A 217 -12.47 24.14 -2.43
N ILE A 218 -13.44 25.03 -2.70
CA ILE A 218 -13.23 26.20 -3.55
C ILE A 218 -12.30 27.22 -2.89
N ILE A 219 -12.49 27.48 -1.60
CA ILE A 219 -11.70 28.44 -0.83
C ILE A 219 -10.25 27.96 -0.72
N TYR A 220 -10.00 26.68 -0.43
CA TYR A 220 -8.64 26.14 -0.43
C TYR A 220 -7.96 26.22 -1.80
N GLN A 221 -8.71 26.00 -2.89
CA GLN A 221 -8.17 26.16 -4.23
C GLN A 221 -7.72 27.61 -4.48
N MET A 222 -8.51 28.61 -4.03
CA MET A 222 -8.13 30.02 -4.11
C MET A 222 -6.91 30.35 -3.27
N ALA A 223 -6.70 29.67 -2.14
CA ALA A 223 -5.51 29.82 -1.32
C ALA A 223 -4.22 29.42 -2.07
N PHE A 224 -4.28 28.31 -2.80
CA PHE A 224 -3.19 27.87 -3.68
C PHE A 224 -2.89 28.90 -4.78
N GLU A 225 -3.95 29.44 -5.41
CA GLU A 225 -3.81 30.49 -6.43
C GLU A 225 -3.23 31.77 -5.83
N ALA A 226 -3.67 32.19 -4.64
CA ALA A 226 -3.13 33.36 -3.94
C ALA A 226 -1.66 33.18 -3.57
N SER A 227 -1.24 31.98 -3.13
CA SER A 227 0.17 31.64 -2.89
C SER A 227 1.00 31.76 -4.17
N ALA A 228 0.48 31.26 -5.30
CA ALA A 228 1.16 31.37 -6.60
C ALA A 228 1.28 32.83 -7.08
N ILE A 229 0.25 33.65 -6.89
CA ILE A 229 0.23 35.07 -7.27
C ILE A 229 1.22 35.88 -6.42
N THR A 230 1.22 35.66 -5.10
CA THR A 230 2.03 36.46 -4.16
C THR A 230 3.48 35.99 -4.04
N GLY A 231 3.76 34.74 -4.44
CA GLY A 231 5.05 34.09 -4.24
C GLY A 231 5.31 33.65 -2.80
N VAL A 232 4.30 33.75 -1.92
CA VAL A 232 4.40 33.37 -0.50
C VAL A 232 4.34 31.86 -0.37
N LYS A 233 5.38 31.25 0.20
CA LYS A 233 5.49 29.79 0.37
C LYS A 233 4.89 29.26 1.68
N ARG A 234 4.61 30.14 2.63
CA ARG A 234 4.02 29.77 3.92
C ARG A 234 2.61 29.23 3.71
N GLN A 235 2.23 28.25 4.52
CA GLN A 235 0.90 27.66 4.43
C GLN A 235 -0.15 28.62 4.98
N LEU A 236 -1.18 28.89 4.17
CA LEU A 236 -2.38 29.59 4.59
C LEU A 236 -3.37 28.56 5.14
N HIS A 237 -3.45 28.47 6.47
CA HIS A 237 -4.38 27.59 7.16
C HIS A 237 -5.74 28.29 7.29
N ILE A 238 -6.72 27.78 6.54
CA ILE A 238 -8.06 28.37 6.46
C ILE A 238 -9.04 27.53 7.23
N GLN A 239 -9.83 28.16 8.09
CA GLN A 239 -10.99 27.53 8.74
C GLN A 239 -12.28 28.19 8.25
N THR A 240 -13.21 27.40 7.73
CA THR A 240 -14.49 27.89 7.23
C THR A 240 -15.60 27.55 8.20
N TYR A 241 -16.37 28.55 8.59
CA TYR A 241 -17.54 28.40 9.45
C TYR A 241 -18.80 28.87 8.72
N LEU A 242 -19.87 28.11 8.85
CA LEU A 242 -21.20 28.60 8.53
C LEU A 242 -21.65 29.55 9.66
N LEU A 243 -22.42 30.57 9.31
CA LEU A 243 -22.87 31.60 10.24
C LEU A 243 -23.69 31.00 11.38
N THR A 244 -24.62 30.09 11.06
CA THR A 244 -25.46 29.42 12.07
C THR A 244 -24.62 28.58 13.03
N ASP A 245 -23.68 27.77 12.51
CA ASP A 245 -22.76 26.96 13.34
C ASP A 245 -21.88 27.85 14.22
N PHE A 246 -21.29 28.92 13.67
CA PHE A 246 -20.44 29.83 14.44
C PHE A 246 -21.21 30.49 15.58
N TRP A 247 -22.46 30.91 15.31
CA TRP A 247 -23.36 31.48 16.30
C TRP A 247 -23.72 30.50 17.41
N GLU A 248 -24.04 29.25 17.08
CA GLU A 248 -24.31 28.20 18.08
C GLU A 248 -23.09 27.94 18.96
N ILE A 249 -21.89 27.88 18.37
CA ILE A 249 -20.65 27.70 19.14
C ILE A 249 -20.41 28.90 20.06
N LEU A 250 -20.63 30.13 19.60
CA LEU A 250 -20.51 31.33 20.42
C LEU A 250 -21.47 31.36 21.62
N LYS A 251 -22.72 30.97 21.38
CA LYS A 251 -23.78 31.04 22.38
C LYS A 251 -23.69 29.89 23.39
N ASP A 252 -23.51 28.68 22.90
CA ASP A 252 -23.75 27.46 23.67
C ASP A 252 -22.47 26.65 23.96
N SER A 253 -21.32 27.01 23.39
CA SER A 253 -20.07 26.25 23.55
C SER A 253 -18.94 27.05 24.21
N ALA A 254 -18.21 26.40 25.12
CA ALA A 254 -17.02 26.94 25.78
C ALA A 254 -15.77 26.77 24.88
N SER A 255 -15.92 26.91 23.57
CA SER A 255 -14.85 26.59 22.62
C SER A 255 -13.69 27.58 22.75
N PRO A 256 -12.52 27.19 23.27
CA PRO A 256 -11.41 28.13 23.45
C PRO A 256 -10.94 28.72 22.11
N VAL A 257 -11.11 27.97 21.02
CA VAL A 257 -10.76 28.38 19.66
C VAL A 257 -11.60 29.58 19.21
N ILE A 258 -12.93 29.51 19.35
CA ILE A 258 -13.81 30.61 18.95
C ILE A 258 -13.60 31.85 19.82
N PHE A 259 -13.39 31.66 21.12
CA PHE A 259 -13.04 32.77 22.01
C PHE A 259 -11.72 33.43 21.61
N THR A 260 -10.72 32.65 21.21
CA THR A 260 -9.45 33.16 20.68
C THR A 260 -9.67 33.90 19.36
N PHE A 261 -10.49 33.35 18.47
CA PHE A 261 -10.82 33.97 17.18
C PHE A 261 -11.53 35.31 17.32
N LEU A 262 -12.44 35.47 18.29
CA LEU A 262 -13.04 36.77 18.57
C LEU A 262 -12.06 37.72 19.26
N ARG A 263 -11.37 37.26 20.30
CA ARG A 263 -10.49 38.11 21.12
C ARG A 263 -9.28 38.63 20.34
N ASP A 264 -8.60 37.74 19.63
CA ASP A 264 -7.31 38.03 18.99
C ASP A 264 -7.46 38.26 17.48
N GLY A 265 -8.61 37.93 16.89
CA GLY A 265 -8.82 38.06 15.45
C GLY A 265 -8.90 39.52 14.98
N ILE A 266 -8.38 39.73 13.77
CA ILE A 266 -8.28 41.00 13.06
C ILE A 266 -9.11 40.89 11.78
N PRO A 267 -10.24 41.59 11.65
CA PRO A 267 -11.11 41.48 10.49
C PRO A 267 -10.45 42.18 9.30
N PHE A 268 -10.04 41.42 8.29
CA PHE A 268 -9.62 42.00 7.00
C PHE A 268 -10.83 42.35 6.13
N PHE A 269 -11.99 41.82 6.50
CA PHE A 269 -13.30 42.20 6.02
C PHE A 269 -14.37 41.83 7.06
N ASP A 270 -15.30 42.74 7.33
CA ASP A 270 -16.49 42.49 8.13
C ASP A 270 -17.67 43.25 7.53
N ARG A 271 -18.85 42.62 7.51
CA ARG A 271 -20.12 43.25 7.12
C ARG A 271 -20.84 43.94 8.29
N GLY A 272 -20.17 44.06 9.42
CA GLY A 272 -20.70 44.68 10.63
C GLY A 272 -21.34 43.68 11.59
N ILE A 273 -20.95 42.41 11.55
CA ILE A 273 -21.41 41.39 12.52
C ILE A 273 -20.27 40.99 13.45
N TYR A 274 -19.06 40.79 12.91
CA TYR A 274 -17.93 40.30 13.68
C TYR A 274 -17.47 41.30 14.75
N MET A 275 -17.35 42.59 14.40
CA MET A 275 -16.93 43.62 15.36
C MET A 275 -17.89 43.78 16.55
N PRO A 276 -19.22 43.81 16.36
CA PRO A 276 -20.15 43.74 17.48
C PRO A 276 -19.95 42.52 18.40
N TRP A 277 -19.69 41.33 17.85
CA TRP A 277 -19.41 40.15 18.70
C TRP A 277 -18.11 40.30 19.47
N LYS A 278 -17.05 40.82 18.85
CA LYS A 278 -15.79 41.14 19.53
C LYS A 278 -16.03 42.11 20.70
N HIS A 279 -16.74 43.21 20.47
CA HIS A 279 -17.06 44.16 21.54
C HIS A 279 -17.93 43.56 22.64
N LEU A 280 -18.90 42.70 22.30
CA LEU A 280 -19.72 41.99 23.30
C LEU A 280 -18.88 41.02 24.14
N LEU A 281 -17.83 40.41 23.55
CA LEU A 281 -16.86 39.63 24.30
C LEU A 281 -16.05 40.51 25.27
N ASP A 282 -15.54 41.64 24.81
CA ASP A 282 -14.75 42.58 25.62
C ASP A 282 -15.58 43.16 26.79
N MET A 283 -16.88 43.38 26.58
CA MET A 283 -17.83 43.76 27.62
C MET A 283 -18.23 42.61 28.58
N GLY A 284 -17.72 41.39 28.36
CA GLY A 284 -18.06 40.20 29.15
C GLY A 284 -19.50 39.71 28.97
N ARG A 285 -20.18 40.12 27.89
CA ARG A 285 -21.55 39.70 27.55
C ARG A 285 -21.56 38.34 26.85
N ILE A 286 -20.56 38.04 26.02
CA ILE A 286 -20.30 36.70 25.52
C ILE A 286 -19.42 35.98 26.55
N LYS A 287 -19.97 34.96 27.19
CA LYS A 287 -19.25 34.11 28.14
C LYS A 287 -19.76 32.68 28.07
N PRO A 288 -18.90 31.67 28.28
CA PRO A 288 -19.35 30.29 28.27
C PRO A 288 -20.42 30.04 29.34
N SER A 289 -21.43 29.24 29.01
CA SER A 289 -22.41 28.79 30.00
C SER A 289 -21.79 27.82 31.01
N ARG A 290 -22.37 27.72 32.22
CA ARG A 290 -21.92 26.72 33.22
C ARG A 290 -21.99 25.29 32.70
N GLU A 291 -22.95 25.00 31.82
CA GLU A 291 -23.06 23.70 31.17
C GLU A 291 -21.91 23.47 30.20
N ALA A 292 -21.59 24.45 29.36
CA ALA A 292 -20.51 24.37 28.39
C ALA A 292 -19.15 24.17 29.08
N ILE A 293 -18.90 24.88 30.19
CA ILE A 293 -17.67 24.71 31.00
C ILE A 293 -17.60 23.29 31.58
N ARG A 294 -18.71 22.75 32.12
CA ARG A 294 -18.74 21.38 32.64
C ARG A 294 -18.50 20.34 31.56
N LYS A 295 -19.14 20.47 30.39
CA LYS A 295 -18.90 19.60 29.23
C LYS A 295 -17.44 19.65 28.79
N PHE A 296 -16.85 20.84 28.73
CA PHE A 296 -15.44 21.00 28.39
C PHE A 296 -14.52 20.31 29.42
N ASN A 297 -14.78 20.45 30.72
CA ASN A 297 -14.02 19.75 31.76
C ASN A 297 -14.13 18.22 31.65
N MET A 298 -15.36 17.71 31.46
CA MET A 298 -15.61 16.26 31.29
C MET A 298 -14.93 15.66 30.05
N SER A 299 -14.62 16.48 29.04
CA SER A 299 -13.87 16.00 27.87
C SER A 299 -12.48 15.48 28.25
N GLY A 300 -11.85 16.01 29.31
CA GLY A 300 -10.58 15.52 29.83
C GLY A 300 -10.66 14.05 30.28
N ASP A 301 -11.72 13.71 31.02
CA ASP A 301 -11.98 12.33 31.46
C ASP A 301 -12.17 11.40 30.25
N HIS A 302 -12.95 11.83 29.26
CA HIS A 302 -13.16 11.06 28.03
C HIS A 302 -11.85 10.79 27.25
N PHE A 303 -10.95 11.78 27.16
CA PHE A 303 -9.65 11.58 26.52
C PHE A 303 -8.75 10.64 27.33
N PHE A 304 -8.80 10.73 28.66
CA PHE A 304 -8.04 9.84 29.54
C PHE A 304 -8.53 8.39 29.43
N ASP A 305 -9.85 8.16 29.44
CA ASP A 305 -10.45 6.85 29.23
C ASP A 305 -10.15 6.29 27.83
N ALA A 306 -10.14 7.15 26.80
CA ALA A 306 -9.71 6.76 25.47
C ALA A 306 -8.24 6.32 25.44
N ALA A 307 -7.35 7.00 26.18
CA ALA A 307 -5.94 6.61 26.29
C ALA A 307 -5.78 5.25 26.99
N LYS A 308 -6.52 5.00 28.08
CA LYS A 308 -6.55 3.70 28.76
C LYS A 308 -7.02 2.57 27.83
N ARG A 309 -8.09 2.81 27.08
CA ARG A 309 -8.59 1.83 26.08
C ARG A 309 -7.56 1.51 25.00
N LYS A 310 -6.81 2.52 24.53
CA LYS A 310 -5.72 2.31 23.56
C LYS A 310 -4.60 1.44 24.15
N LEU A 311 -4.22 1.65 25.42
CA LEU A 311 -3.23 0.79 26.08
C LEU A 311 -3.70 -0.66 26.17
N LEU A 312 -4.98 -0.87 26.50
CA LEU A 312 -5.58 -2.19 26.55
C LEU A 312 -5.60 -2.86 25.16
N GLN A 313 -5.99 -2.12 24.12
CA GLN A 313 -5.99 -2.60 22.74
C GLN A 313 -4.58 -3.04 22.30
N VAL A 314 -3.56 -2.19 22.50
CA VAL A 314 -2.18 -2.49 22.11
C VAL A 314 -1.62 -3.66 22.93
N GLY A 315 -1.80 -3.64 24.25
CA GLY A 315 -1.22 -4.61 25.17
C GLY A 315 -1.93 -5.96 25.22
N VAL A 316 -3.17 -6.05 24.74
CA VAL A 316 -3.94 -7.30 24.75
C VAL A 316 -4.25 -7.76 23.34
N GLU A 317 -5.11 -7.04 22.61
CA GLU A 317 -5.64 -7.48 21.32
C GLU A 317 -4.55 -7.56 20.25
N ASP A 318 -3.81 -6.47 20.03
CA ASP A 318 -2.78 -6.42 18.99
C ASP A 318 -1.60 -7.35 19.33
N ALA A 319 -1.17 -7.34 20.60
CA ALA A 319 -0.11 -8.21 21.10
C ALA A 319 -0.46 -9.70 20.95
N TYR A 320 -1.72 -10.06 21.23
CA TYR A 320 -2.24 -11.40 21.08
C TYR A 320 -2.16 -11.89 19.62
N TYR A 321 -2.71 -11.12 18.67
CA TYR A 321 -2.69 -11.52 17.25
C TYR A 321 -1.28 -11.49 16.65
N ALA A 322 -0.40 -10.60 17.14
CA ALA A 322 1.00 -10.56 16.74
C ALA A 322 1.78 -11.84 17.09
N VAL A 323 1.30 -12.60 18.07
CA VAL A 323 1.91 -13.86 18.54
C VAL A 323 1.13 -15.08 18.01
N LEU A 324 -0.20 -15.03 18.04
CA LEU A 324 -1.06 -16.14 17.60
C LEU A 324 -0.91 -16.42 16.10
N ASN A 325 -1.07 -15.42 15.24
CA ASN A 325 -1.15 -15.64 13.79
C ASN A 325 0.13 -16.27 13.22
N PRO A 326 1.35 -15.80 13.58
CA PRO A 326 2.58 -16.47 13.17
C PRO A 326 2.68 -17.92 13.68
N SER A 327 2.12 -18.22 14.84
CA SER A 327 2.11 -19.57 15.42
C SER A 327 1.21 -20.51 14.64
N GLN A 328 -0.01 -20.08 14.32
CA GLN A 328 -0.93 -20.83 13.47
C GLN A 328 -0.31 -21.10 12.09
N ALA A 329 0.30 -20.08 11.49
CA ALA A 329 0.95 -20.23 10.19
C ALA A 329 2.16 -21.18 10.25
N ALA A 330 2.94 -21.21 11.35
CA ALA A 330 4.02 -22.18 11.53
C ALA A 330 3.47 -23.63 11.59
N LEU A 331 2.36 -23.85 12.29
CA LEU A 331 1.68 -25.15 12.32
C LEU A 331 1.14 -25.54 10.94
N MET A 332 0.57 -24.59 10.20
CA MET A 332 0.09 -24.83 8.83
C MET A 332 1.20 -25.27 7.88
N MET A 333 2.42 -24.71 8.02
CA MET A 333 3.59 -25.16 7.27
C MET A 333 3.97 -26.62 7.54
N LYS A 334 3.60 -27.19 8.69
CA LYS A 334 3.76 -28.61 9.02
C LYS A 334 2.53 -29.46 8.63
N GLY A 335 1.63 -28.92 7.82
CA GLY A 335 0.48 -29.63 7.28
C GLY A 335 -0.73 -29.70 8.22
N PHE A 336 -0.73 -28.96 9.33
CA PHE A 336 -1.91 -28.85 10.17
C PHE A 336 -2.94 -27.90 9.52
N ASN A 337 -4.23 -28.21 9.67
CA ASN A 337 -5.27 -27.22 9.38
C ASN A 337 -5.12 -26.00 10.31
N PRO A 338 -5.58 -24.81 9.91
CA PRO A 338 -5.55 -23.62 10.76
C PRO A 338 -6.17 -23.91 12.14
N PRO A 339 -5.36 -23.97 13.22
CA PRO A 339 -5.85 -24.44 14.51
C PRO A 339 -6.63 -23.34 15.22
N THR A 340 -7.55 -23.72 16.11
CA THR A 340 -8.28 -22.71 16.89
C THR A 340 -7.35 -22.00 17.88
N HIS A 341 -7.79 -20.84 18.37
CA HIS A 341 -7.07 -20.04 19.38
C HIS A 341 -6.65 -20.89 20.59
N ARG A 342 -7.55 -21.75 21.07
CA ARG A 342 -7.33 -22.62 22.24
C ARG A 342 -6.34 -23.75 21.96
N GLU A 343 -6.32 -24.28 20.75
CA GLU A 343 -5.48 -25.40 20.37
C GLU A 343 -4.07 -24.98 19.98
N THR A 344 -3.91 -23.75 19.47
CA THR A 344 -2.63 -23.23 18.94
C THR A 344 -1.50 -23.34 19.97
N GLY A 345 -1.72 -22.92 21.22
CA GLY A 345 -0.70 -23.01 22.28
C GLY A 345 -0.23 -24.45 22.53
N ARG A 346 -1.19 -25.38 22.71
CA ARG A 346 -0.91 -26.80 22.92
C ARG A 346 -0.15 -27.41 21.74
N LEU A 347 -0.64 -27.18 20.52
CA LEU A 347 -0.04 -27.75 19.30
C LEU A 347 1.36 -27.19 19.06
N MET A 348 1.60 -25.90 19.30
CA MET A 348 2.93 -25.31 19.19
C MET A 348 3.94 -26.01 20.11
N ARG A 349 3.53 -26.31 21.35
CA ARG A 349 4.37 -27.03 22.32
C ARG A 349 4.62 -28.48 21.91
N GLU A 350 3.56 -29.21 21.58
CA GLU A 350 3.67 -30.63 21.19
C GLU A 350 4.51 -30.81 19.92
N VAL A 351 4.27 -30.00 18.88
CA VAL A 351 4.94 -30.13 17.59
C VAL A 351 6.36 -29.58 17.67
N PHE A 352 6.53 -28.29 17.98
CA PHE A 352 7.83 -27.63 17.80
C PHE A 352 8.76 -27.73 19.00
N VAL A 353 8.24 -27.92 20.22
CA VAL A 353 9.09 -28.03 21.42
C VAL A 353 9.42 -29.49 21.73
N GLN A 354 8.41 -30.37 21.72
CA GLN A 354 8.58 -31.76 22.17
C GLN A 354 9.02 -32.71 21.04
N LYS A 355 8.28 -32.73 19.92
CA LYS A 355 8.54 -33.66 18.80
C LYS A 355 9.73 -33.21 17.96
N GLU A 356 9.63 -32.03 17.35
CA GLU A 356 10.63 -31.52 16.40
C GLU A 356 11.84 -30.89 17.11
N LYS A 357 11.68 -30.43 18.36
CA LYS A 357 12.70 -29.72 19.15
C LYS A 357 13.29 -28.50 18.41
N LEU A 358 12.49 -27.85 17.58
CA LEU A 358 12.85 -26.68 16.79
C LEU A 358 12.52 -25.35 17.49
N LEU A 359 11.82 -25.37 18.62
CA LEU A 359 11.45 -24.18 19.39
C LEU A 359 11.73 -24.36 20.88
N GLU A 360 12.25 -23.32 21.53
CA GLU A 360 12.53 -23.31 22.97
C GLU A 360 11.23 -23.13 23.79
N PRO A 361 11.09 -23.80 24.95
CA PRO A 361 9.87 -23.76 25.77
C PRO A 361 9.38 -22.35 26.09
N LYS A 362 10.31 -21.43 26.40
CA LYS A 362 10.00 -20.03 26.76
C LYS A 362 9.14 -19.30 25.72
N TYR A 363 9.23 -19.67 24.44
CA TYR A 363 8.44 -19.04 23.40
C TYR A 363 7.02 -19.60 23.38
N ALA A 364 6.84 -20.91 23.59
CA ALA A 364 5.50 -21.48 23.79
C ALA A 364 4.82 -20.89 25.03
N ASP A 365 5.58 -20.63 26.11
CA ASP A 365 5.08 -19.97 27.32
C ASP A 365 4.55 -18.55 27.01
N VAL A 366 5.26 -17.77 26.17
CA VAL A 366 4.81 -16.43 25.74
C VAL A 366 3.48 -16.52 24.98
N LEU A 367 3.32 -17.48 24.07
CA LEU A 367 2.06 -17.68 23.34
C LEU A 367 0.91 -18.03 24.29
N GLU A 368 1.13 -18.93 25.24
CA GLU A 368 0.13 -19.32 26.24
C GLU A 368 -0.23 -18.15 27.17
N GLU A 369 0.76 -17.33 27.58
CA GLU A 369 0.55 -16.12 28.35
C GLU A 369 -0.34 -15.13 27.60
N MET A 370 -0.09 -14.89 26.30
CA MET A 370 -0.90 -13.99 25.48
C MET A 370 -2.33 -14.51 25.27
N ILE A 371 -2.50 -15.81 25.01
CA ILE A 371 -3.84 -16.44 24.93
C ILE A 371 -4.58 -16.28 26.26
N GLY A 372 -3.89 -16.48 27.38
CA GLY A 372 -4.46 -16.31 28.71
C GLY A 372 -4.88 -14.87 28.98
N LEU A 373 -4.03 -13.90 28.65
CA LEU A 373 -4.32 -12.47 28.82
C LEU A 373 -5.53 -12.05 27.97
N PHE A 374 -5.60 -12.48 26.71
CA PHE A 374 -6.72 -12.19 25.82
C PHE A 374 -8.04 -12.73 26.35
N LYS A 375 -8.07 -13.98 26.85
CA LYS A 375 -9.27 -14.56 27.46
C LYS A 375 -9.71 -13.82 28.72
N LYS A 376 -8.77 -13.44 29.58
CA LYS A 376 -9.09 -12.64 30.78
C LYS A 376 -9.72 -11.30 30.41
N TRP A 377 -9.26 -10.68 29.32
CA TRP A 377 -9.88 -9.48 28.78
C TRP A 377 -11.27 -9.74 28.19
N GLU A 378 -11.47 -10.82 27.43
CA GLU A 378 -12.81 -11.23 26.92
C GLU A 378 -13.82 -11.47 28.05
N TYR A 379 -13.36 -12.04 29.17
CA TYR A 379 -14.19 -12.23 30.39
C TYR A 379 -14.30 -10.98 31.26
N ALA A 380 -13.78 -9.84 30.82
CA ALA A 380 -13.74 -8.58 31.55
C ALA A 380 -13.03 -8.65 32.92
N GLU A 381 -12.14 -9.63 33.12
CA GLU A 381 -11.27 -9.74 34.31
C GLU A 381 -10.10 -8.75 34.25
N VAL A 382 -9.70 -8.35 33.04
CA VAL A 382 -8.67 -7.33 32.80
C VAL A 382 -9.32 -6.16 32.09
N SER A 383 -9.48 -5.04 32.79
CA SER A 383 -10.08 -3.81 32.25
C SER A 383 -9.07 -2.70 31.99
N GLU A 384 -7.86 -2.79 32.55
CA GLU A 384 -6.83 -1.76 32.45
C GLU A 384 -5.42 -2.37 32.39
N LEU A 385 -4.52 -1.70 31.66
CA LEU A 385 -3.08 -1.96 31.65
C LEU A 385 -2.31 -0.67 31.88
N THR A 386 -1.22 -0.76 32.64
CA THR A 386 -0.25 0.33 32.77
C THR A 386 0.67 0.38 31.56
N GLY A 387 1.23 1.55 31.25
CA GLY A 387 2.19 1.69 30.15
C GLY A 387 3.43 0.80 30.31
N LYS A 388 3.88 0.53 31.54
CA LYS A 388 4.98 -0.41 31.82
C LYS A 388 4.62 -1.85 31.43
N GLN A 389 3.42 -2.31 31.78
CA GLN A 389 2.96 -3.64 31.39
C GLN A 389 2.85 -3.79 29.88
N VAL A 390 2.34 -2.76 29.19
CA VAL A 390 2.29 -2.77 27.72
C VAL A 390 3.71 -2.86 27.11
N ASP A 391 4.66 -2.07 27.62
CA ASP A 391 6.06 -2.13 27.14
C ASP A 391 6.70 -3.51 27.34
N GLU A 392 6.47 -4.14 28.49
CA GLU A 392 6.95 -5.51 28.77
C GLU A 392 6.33 -6.54 27.83
N ILE A 393 5.02 -6.47 27.58
CA ILE A 393 4.31 -7.34 26.64
C ILE A 393 4.87 -7.17 25.23
N MET A 394 5.02 -5.93 24.75
CA MET A 394 5.54 -5.65 23.42
C MET A 394 6.98 -6.16 23.22
N LYS A 395 7.82 -6.09 24.26
CA LYS A 395 9.17 -6.70 24.25
C LYS A 395 9.11 -8.23 24.09
N LYS A 396 8.20 -8.91 24.80
CA LYS A 396 7.99 -10.35 24.64
C LYS A 396 7.52 -10.69 23.23
N CYS A 397 6.56 -9.94 22.69
CA CYS A 397 6.05 -10.13 21.32
C CYS A 397 7.15 -9.96 20.26
N ASP A 398 8.00 -8.94 20.38
CA ASP A 398 9.11 -8.73 19.42
C ASP A 398 10.12 -9.88 19.47
N GLN A 399 10.51 -10.33 20.67
CA GLN A 399 11.39 -11.48 20.84
C GLN A 399 10.78 -12.77 20.26
N TYR A 400 9.50 -13.00 20.52
CA TYR A 400 8.74 -14.14 20.00
C TYR A 400 8.70 -14.13 18.48
N ARG A 401 8.26 -13.02 17.87
CA ARG A 401 8.14 -12.87 16.42
C ARG A 401 9.47 -13.12 15.71
N LYS A 402 10.57 -12.53 16.21
CA LYS A 402 11.92 -12.76 15.67
C LYS A 402 12.30 -14.23 15.70
N ARG A 403 11.92 -14.97 16.75
CA ARG A 403 12.20 -16.40 16.85
C ARG A 403 11.33 -17.24 15.92
N ILE A 404 10.03 -16.94 15.84
CA ILE A 404 9.12 -17.66 14.94
C ILE A 404 9.53 -17.46 13.48
N THR A 405 9.96 -16.27 13.06
CA THR A 405 10.52 -16.09 11.71
C THR A 405 11.72 -17.00 11.44
N LYS A 406 12.57 -17.27 12.44
CA LYS A 406 13.66 -18.25 12.28
C LYS A 406 13.11 -19.68 12.20
N LEU A 407 12.09 -20.01 12.98
CA LEU A 407 11.41 -21.30 12.93
C LEU A 407 10.82 -21.57 11.55
N PHE A 408 10.16 -20.56 10.93
CA PHE A 408 9.66 -20.66 9.56
C PHE A 408 10.74 -21.10 8.57
N LYS A 409 11.88 -20.42 8.57
CA LYS A 409 13.00 -20.77 7.68
C LYS A 409 13.52 -22.19 7.93
N GLN A 410 13.52 -22.64 9.19
CA GLN A 410 13.92 -24.00 9.55
C GLN A 410 12.93 -25.03 9.00
N ILE A 411 11.63 -24.75 9.06
CA ILE A 411 10.57 -25.61 8.52
C ILE A 411 10.65 -25.68 6.98
N GLU A 412 10.77 -24.54 6.30
CA GLU A 412 10.95 -24.46 4.84
C GLU A 412 12.14 -25.32 4.40
N THR A 413 13.30 -25.09 5.02
CA THR A 413 14.51 -25.85 4.72
C THR A 413 14.32 -27.37 4.92
N GLN A 414 13.51 -27.80 5.88
CA GLN A 414 13.25 -29.22 6.13
C GLN A 414 12.27 -29.81 5.10
N ALA A 415 11.22 -29.08 4.73
CA ALA A 415 10.27 -29.50 3.70
C ALA A 415 10.94 -29.58 2.31
N ASP A 416 11.81 -28.62 1.99
CA ASP A 416 12.65 -28.61 0.80
C ASP A 416 13.58 -29.84 0.76
N LYS A 417 14.12 -30.23 1.92
CA LYS A 417 14.95 -31.44 2.08
C LYS A 417 14.20 -32.72 1.77
N GLU A 418 13.01 -32.88 2.31
CA GLU A 418 12.18 -34.06 2.06
C GLU A 418 11.74 -34.14 0.60
N THR A 419 11.35 -33.00 0.03
CA THR A 419 10.91 -32.91 -1.37
C THR A 419 12.03 -33.28 -2.35
N MET A 420 13.25 -32.79 -2.13
CA MET A 420 14.40 -33.12 -2.99
C MET A 420 14.76 -34.60 -2.93
N LEU A 421 14.65 -35.25 -1.77
CA LEU A 421 14.89 -36.69 -1.64
C LEU A 421 13.85 -37.50 -2.43
N ILE A 422 12.56 -37.16 -2.29
CA ILE A 422 11.47 -37.81 -3.03
C ILE A 422 11.67 -37.66 -4.54
N ILE A 423 11.97 -36.43 -5.01
CA ILE A 423 12.23 -36.15 -6.43
C ILE A 423 13.38 -37.02 -6.95
N TYR A 424 14.48 -37.09 -6.19
CA TYR A 424 15.65 -37.88 -6.55
C TYR A 424 15.29 -39.38 -6.65
N ASP A 425 14.68 -39.94 -5.61
CA ASP A 425 14.36 -41.37 -5.54
C ASP A 425 13.40 -41.79 -6.67
N GLN A 426 12.37 -41.01 -6.94
CA GLN A 426 11.42 -41.28 -8.02
C GLN A 426 12.08 -41.19 -9.41
N THR A 427 12.95 -40.21 -9.61
CA THR A 427 13.67 -40.02 -10.88
C THR A 427 14.63 -41.18 -11.12
N VAL A 428 15.38 -41.60 -10.10
CA VAL A 428 16.31 -42.73 -10.16
C VAL A 428 15.56 -44.04 -10.38
N ALA A 429 14.44 -44.26 -9.70
CA ALA A 429 13.60 -45.45 -9.89
C ALA A 429 13.10 -45.57 -11.34
N ALA A 430 12.57 -44.47 -11.91
CA ALA A 430 12.13 -44.45 -13.31
C ALA A 430 13.28 -44.69 -14.30
N ALA A 431 14.47 -44.14 -14.03
CA ALA A 431 15.66 -44.37 -14.85
C ALA A 431 16.12 -45.84 -14.80
N ARG A 432 16.10 -46.46 -13.62
CA ARG A 432 16.44 -47.87 -13.43
C ARG A 432 15.44 -48.80 -14.12
N GLU A 433 14.14 -48.51 -14.02
CA GLU A 433 13.11 -49.31 -14.70
C GLU A 433 13.27 -49.27 -16.22
N ALA A 434 13.52 -48.09 -16.80
CA ALA A 434 13.78 -47.96 -18.24
C ALA A 434 15.03 -48.72 -18.69
N LEU A 435 16.08 -48.74 -17.86
CA LEU A 435 17.33 -49.46 -18.15
C LEU A 435 17.19 -50.98 -18.00
N ALA A 436 16.40 -51.46 -17.03
CA ALA A 436 16.21 -52.88 -16.79
C ALA A 436 15.56 -53.61 -17.97
N ILE A 437 14.83 -52.89 -18.83
CA ILE A 437 14.28 -53.43 -20.08
C ILE A 437 15.39 -53.76 -21.09
N GLU A 438 16.48 -53.01 -21.07
CA GLU A 438 17.55 -53.08 -22.06
C GLU A 438 18.76 -53.88 -21.59
N SER A 439 18.86 -54.17 -20.28
CA SER A 439 20.01 -54.85 -19.70
C SER A 439 19.64 -55.72 -18.50
N ASP A 440 20.07 -56.98 -18.52
CA ASP A 440 19.95 -57.93 -17.39
C ASP A 440 20.97 -57.68 -16.26
N LYS A 441 21.74 -56.58 -16.33
CA LYS A 441 22.78 -56.26 -15.35
C LYS A 441 22.21 -55.46 -14.18
N GLU A 442 22.67 -55.79 -12.98
CA GLU A 442 22.33 -55.04 -11.77
C GLU A 442 22.82 -53.58 -11.87
N ILE A 443 21.90 -52.62 -11.69
CA ILE A 443 22.17 -51.19 -11.90
C ILE A 443 22.51 -50.54 -10.56
N LYS A 444 23.78 -50.15 -10.38
CA LYS A 444 24.24 -49.38 -9.22
C LYS A 444 24.14 -47.86 -9.46
N ASP A 445 23.99 -47.07 -8.39
CA ASP A 445 23.87 -45.61 -8.48
C ASP A 445 25.08 -44.93 -9.12
N THR A 446 26.28 -45.45 -8.85
CA THR A 446 27.53 -44.91 -9.40
C THR A 446 27.66 -45.13 -10.91
N THR A 447 26.97 -46.13 -11.45
CA THR A 447 27.01 -46.48 -12.88
C THR A 447 25.75 -46.05 -13.64
N LEU A 448 24.70 -45.60 -12.92
CA LEU A 448 23.40 -45.26 -13.48
C LEU A 448 23.50 -44.28 -14.66
N MET A 449 24.19 -43.16 -14.46
CA MET A 449 24.32 -42.11 -15.48
C MET A 449 25.02 -42.61 -16.75
N LYS A 450 26.11 -43.37 -16.55
CA LYS A 450 26.90 -43.92 -17.65
C LYS A 450 26.07 -44.95 -18.44
N MET A 451 25.45 -45.89 -17.75
CA MET A 451 24.61 -46.92 -18.38
C MET A 451 23.39 -46.33 -19.08
N PHE A 452 22.77 -45.31 -18.49
CA PHE A 452 21.64 -44.60 -19.11
C PHE A 452 22.05 -43.96 -20.43
N LYS A 453 23.21 -43.29 -20.46
CA LYS A 453 23.72 -42.69 -21.68
C LYS A 453 24.04 -43.73 -22.75
N GLU A 454 24.82 -44.75 -22.40
CA GLU A 454 25.27 -45.79 -23.35
C GLU A 454 24.10 -46.60 -23.93
N ASN A 455 23.14 -47.04 -23.10
CA ASN A 455 22.13 -48.02 -23.50
C ASN A 455 20.81 -47.43 -24.02
N LEU A 456 20.53 -46.15 -23.71
CA LEU A 456 19.28 -45.48 -24.09
C LEU A 456 19.53 -44.26 -24.97
N VAL A 457 20.57 -43.47 -24.73
CA VAL A 457 20.80 -42.21 -25.45
C VAL A 457 21.65 -42.45 -26.70
N ASP A 458 22.84 -43.02 -26.53
CA ASP A 458 23.78 -43.28 -27.63
C ASP A 458 23.21 -44.31 -28.61
N SER A 459 22.37 -45.22 -28.13
CA SER A 459 21.59 -46.15 -28.95
C SER A 459 20.40 -45.51 -29.69
N GLY A 460 20.17 -44.19 -29.52
CA GLY A 460 19.12 -43.42 -30.18
C GLY A 460 17.70 -43.67 -29.68
N LYS A 461 17.50 -44.33 -28.54
CA LYS A 461 16.18 -44.71 -28.01
C LYS A 461 15.52 -43.57 -27.23
N ILE A 462 16.33 -42.74 -26.59
CA ILE A 462 15.93 -41.56 -25.81
C ILE A 462 16.75 -40.34 -26.28
N PRO A 463 16.12 -39.16 -26.47
CA PRO A 463 16.86 -37.95 -26.84
C PRO A 463 17.83 -37.46 -25.75
N GLU A 464 18.97 -36.90 -26.16
CA GLU A 464 19.97 -36.25 -25.27
C GLU A 464 19.34 -35.20 -24.35
N ALA A 465 18.31 -34.50 -24.82
CA ALA A 465 17.59 -33.50 -24.02
C ALA A 465 16.92 -34.09 -22.77
N ILE A 466 16.53 -35.37 -22.78
CA ILE A 466 15.94 -36.06 -21.63
C ILE A 466 17.04 -36.49 -20.65
N TYR A 467 18.19 -36.94 -21.15
CA TYR A 467 19.36 -37.24 -20.32
C TYR A 467 19.86 -36.02 -19.54
N ARG A 468 19.87 -34.83 -20.16
CA ARG A 468 20.19 -33.57 -19.46
C ARG A 468 19.26 -33.27 -18.29
N LYS A 469 18.00 -33.71 -18.33
CA LYS A 469 17.04 -33.53 -17.22
C LYS A 469 17.41 -34.41 -16.04
N LEU A 470 17.81 -35.66 -16.30
CA LEU A 470 18.37 -36.55 -15.28
C LEU A 470 19.64 -35.93 -14.68
N GLU A 471 20.56 -35.40 -15.50
CA GLU A 471 21.77 -34.72 -15.02
C GLU A 471 21.46 -33.55 -14.07
N LEU A 472 20.44 -32.74 -14.39
CA LEU A 472 20.02 -31.62 -13.54
C LEU A 472 19.52 -32.09 -12.17
N VAL A 473 18.71 -33.15 -12.13
CA VAL A 473 18.23 -33.73 -10.86
C VAL A 473 19.38 -34.32 -10.05
N MET A 474 20.32 -35.02 -10.69
CA MET A 474 21.52 -35.57 -10.03
C MET A 474 22.44 -34.47 -9.49
N LYS A 475 22.61 -33.39 -10.25
CA LYS A 475 23.39 -32.22 -9.83
C LYS A 475 22.73 -31.50 -8.66
N ALA A 476 21.41 -31.31 -8.70
CA ALA A 476 20.64 -30.73 -7.60
C ALA A 476 20.82 -31.59 -6.33
N LYS A 477 20.73 -32.92 -6.41
CA LYS A 477 21.01 -33.82 -5.28
C LYS A 477 22.44 -33.69 -4.73
N LYS A 478 23.44 -33.52 -5.58
CA LYS A 478 24.83 -33.30 -5.14
C LYS A 478 25.01 -31.94 -4.44
N ASN A 479 24.37 -30.89 -4.95
CA ASN A 479 24.35 -29.57 -4.30
C ASN A 479 23.59 -29.64 -2.97
N PHE A 480 22.53 -30.45 -2.90
CA PHE A 480 21.78 -30.74 -1.70
C PHE A 480 22.64 -31.42 -0.62
N ASP A 481 23.34 -32.49 -0.96
CA ASP A 481 24.21 -33.24 -0.03
C ASP A 481 25.39 -32.41 0.49
N SER A 482 25.76 -31.35 -0.25
CA SER A 482 26.81 -30.39 0.15
C SER A 482 26.28 -29.12 0.81
N ASN A 483 24.98 -29.03 1.15
CA ASN A 483 24.31 -27.86 1.73
C ASN A 483 24.46 -26.57 0.89
N LYS A 484 24.56 -26.70 -0.44
CA LYS A 484 24.73 -25.58 -1.39
C LYS A 484 23.53 -25.38 -2.34
N ILE A 485 22.46 -26.15 -2.17
CA ILE A 485 21.29 -26.06 -3.03
C ILE A 485 20.51 -24.76 -2.81
N THR A 486 19.95 -24.21 -3.88
CA THR A 486 19.09 -23.01 -3.87
C THR A 486 17.64 -23.38 -4.18
N GLN A 487 16.66 -22.54 -3.80
CA GLN A 487 15.24 -22.79 -4.10
C GLN A 487 14.98 -22.96 -5.61
N SER A 488 15.62 -22.12 -6.42
CA SER A 488 15.53 -22.19 -7.88
C SER A 488 16.01 -23.53 -8.45
N GLU A 489 17.02 -24.15 -7.83
CA GLU A 489 17.49 -25.48 -8.21
C GLU A 489 16.48 -26.58 -7.83
N ILE A 490 15.79 -26.44 -6.69
CA ILE A 490 14.74 -27.38 -6.25
C ILE A 490 13.55 -27.30 -7.21
N ASP A 491 13.04 -26.11 -7.49
CA ASP A 491 11.90 -25.90 -8.40
C ASP A 491 12.21 -26.41 -9.81
N THR A 492 13.45 -26.18 -10.27
CA THR A 492 13.93 -26.71 -11.55
C THR A 492 13.98 -28.23 -11.50
N ALA A 493 14.57 -28.84 -10.46
CA ALA A 493 14.64 -30.29 -10.31
C ALA A 493 13.24 -30.93 -10.28
N GLU A 494 12.27 -30.30 -9.62
CA GLU A 494 10.87 -30.78 -9.56
C GLU A 494 10.18 -30.72 -10.95
N ARG A 495 10.38 -29.63 -11.69
CA ARG A 495 9.80 -29.50 -13.05
C ARG A 495 10.43 -30.49 -14.02
N GLU A 496 11.75 -30.60 -14.01
CA GLU A 496 12.48 -31.46 -14.95
C GLU A 496 12.31 -32.95 -14.62
N SER A 497 12.21 -33.32 -13.34
CA SER A 497 11.94 -34.70 -12.91
C SER A 497 10.59 -35.21 -13.40
N ARG A 498 9.52 -34.41 -13.28
CA ARG A 498 8.19 -34.78 -13.79
C ARG A 498 8.20 -35.13 -15.27
N LEU A 499 8.88 -34.32 -16.08
CA LEU A 499 8.97 -34.55 -17.52
C LEU A 499 9.85 -35.78 -17.83
N PHE A 500 10.95 -35.97 -17.08
CA PHE A 500 11.80 -37.14 -17.21
C PHE A 500 11.03 -38.43 -16.87
N ILE A 501 10.41 -38.49 -15.68
CA ILE A 501 9.66 -39.65 -15.18
C ILE A 501 8.55 -40.03 -16.16
N ARG A 502 7.76 -39.06 -16.62
CA ARG A 502 6.71 -39.30 -17.62
C ARG A 502 7.28 -39.93 -18.90
N THR A 503 8.40 -39.41 -19.38
CA THR A 503 9.05 -39.91 -20.61
C THR A 503 9.57 -41.33 -20.41
N MET A 504 10.13 -41.66 -19.25
CA MET A 504 10.59 -43.01 -18.92
C MET A 504 9.44 -44.00 -18.82
N LEU A 505 8.34 -43.62 -18.17
CA LEU A 505 7.15 -44.45 -18.10
C LEU A 505 6.55 -44.71 -19.48
N GLU A 506 6.42 -43.68 -20.32
CA GLU A 506 5.96 -43.84 -21.70
C GLU A 506 6.90 -44.75 -22.53
N TYR A 507 8.21 -44.63 -22.33
CA TYR A 507 9.19 -45.50 -22.98
C TYR A 507 9.02 -46.97 -22.58
N VAL A 508 8.96 -47.24 -21.26
CA VAL A 508 8.74 -48.57 -20.68
C VAL A 508 7.46 -49.19 -21.23
N GLN A 509 6.36 -48.44 -21.23
CA GLN A 509 5.06 -48.90 -21.73
C GLN A 509 5.09 -49.20 -23.23
N ARG A 510 5.67 -48.31 -24.06
CA ARG A 510 5.79 -48.54 -25.50
C ARG A 510 6.63 -49.77 -25.83
N HIS A 511 7.70 -50.02 -25.07
CA HIS A 511 8.51 -51.22 -25.26
C HIS A 511 7.70 -52.49 -24.95
N ARG A 512 7.00 -52.54 -23.81
CA ARG A 512 6.13 -53.67 -23.44
C ARG A 512 5.03 -53.92 -24.47
N LEU A 513 4.40 -52.86 -24.99
CA LEU A 513 3.38 -52.96 -26.04
C LEU A 513 3.96 -53.52 -27.36
N LYS A 514 5.12 -53.02 -27.81
CA LYS A 514 5.78 -53.52 -29.02
C LYS A 514 6.23 -54.98 -28.90
N GLU A 515 6.72 -55.39 -27.74
CA GLU A 515 7.04 -56.80 -27.50
C GLU A 515 5.81 -57.69 -27.56
N THR A 516 4.67 -57.19 -27.07
CA THR A 516 3.39 -57.90 -27.13
C THR A 516 2.93 -58.01 -28.58
N GLU A 517 2.88 -56.91 -29.33
CA GLU A 517 2.50 -56.89 -30.75
C GLU A 517 3.36 -57.82 -31.61
N ARG A 518 4.69 -57.81 -31.43
CA ARG A 518 5.63 -58.68 -32.17
C ARG A 518 5.43 -60.18 -31.91
N LYS A 519 4.83 -60.54 -30.79
CA LYS A 519 4.65 -61.93 -30.35
C LYS A 519 3.18 -62.36 -30.36
N THR A 520 2.29 -61.51 -30.88
CA THR A 520 0.89 -61.84 -31.16
C THR A 520 0.78 -62.57 -32.50
N VAL A 521 0.14 -63.73 -32.49
CA VAL A 521 -0.14 -64.52 -33.70
C VAL A 521 -1.47 -64.06 -34.29
N ARG A 522 -1.48 -63.63 -35.55
CA ARG A 522 -2.72 -63.23 -36.25
C ARG A 522 -3.23 -64.36 -37.12
N LEU A 523 -4.46 -64.80 -36.88
CA LEU A 523 -5.12 -65.86 -37.64
C LEU A 523 -6.35 -65.30 -38.33
N LYS A 524 -6.43 -65.47 -39.65
CA LYS A 524 -7.62 -65.13 -40.42
C LYS A 524 -8.55 -66.34 -40.48
N HIS A 525 -9.81 -66.14 -40.12
CA HIS A 525 -10.88 -67.13 -40.13
C HIS A 525 -12.12 -66.57 -40.84
N LYS A 526 -13.19 -67.37 -41.00
CA LYS A 526 -14.37 -67.03 -41.84
C LYS A 526 -15.06 -65.71 -41.48
N GLU A 527 -14.96 -65.26 -40.22
CA GLU A 527 -15.67 -64.08 -39.69
C GLU A 527 -14.74 -62.87 -39.46
N GLY A 528 -13.42 -63.01 -39.66
CA GLY A 528 -12.48 -61.90 -39.44
C GLY A 528 -11.05 -62.34 -39.10
N ILE A 529 -10.30 -61.43 -38.48
CA ILE A 529 -8.95 -61.68 -37.97
C ILE A 529 -9.04 -61.86 -36.45
N ALA A 530 -8.53 -62.99 -35.96
CA ALA A 530 -8.32 -63.26 -34.55
C ALA A 530 -6.86 -62.98 -34.18
N GLU A 531 -6.64 -62.18 -33.14
CA GLU A 531 -5.33 -61.94 -32.54
C GLU A 531 -5.13 -62.89 -31.34
N ILE A 532 -4.07 -63.68 -31.37
CA ILE A 532 -3.74 -64.65 -30.33
C ILE A 532 -2.50 -64.17 -29.58
N ILE A 533 -2.67 -63.77 -28.33
CA ILE A 533 -1.55 -63.40 -27.45
C ILE A 533 -1.20 -64.62 -26.62
N VAL A 534 -0.03 -65.20 -26.86
CA VAL A 534 0.42 -66.42 -26.19
C VAL A 534 1.35 -66.08 -25.03
N LEU A 535 1.01 -66.54 -23.84
CA LEU A 535 1.78 -66.36 -22.60
C LEU A 535 2.39 -67.70 -22.14
N ASP A 536 3.28 -67.65 -21.17
CA ASP A 536 3.94 -68.82 -20.56
C ASP A 536 2.98 -69.91 -20.04
N LYS A 537 1.80 -69.52 -19.53
CA LYS A 537 0.83 -70.44 -18.89
C LYS A 537 -0.51 -70.54 -19.61
N GLY A 538 -0.69 -69.87 -20.74
CA GLY A 538 -1.94 -69.86 -21.48
C GLY A 538 -1.93 -68.89 -22.65
N LEU A 539 -3.11 -68.63 -23.21
CA LEU A 539 -3.28 -67.65 -24.29
C LEU A 539 -4.56 -66.86 -24.14
N PHE A 540 -4.58 -65.70 -24.78
CA PHE A 540 -5.77 -64.91 -25.05
C PHE A 540 -6.11 -64.96 -26.53
N ILE A 541 -7.40 -65.04 -26.83
CA ILE A 541 -7.99 -65.00 -28.18
C ILE A 541 -8.82 -63.72 -28.25
N ILE A 542 -8.47 -62.83 -29.17
CA ILE A 542 -9.15 -61.55 -29.35
C ILE A 542 -9.75 -61.55 -30.75
N THR A 543 -11.07 -61.51 -30.84
CA THR A 543 -11.81 -61.27 -32.09
C THR A 543 -12.51 -59.92 -32.01
N PRO A 544 -13.08 -59.39 -33.12
CA PRO A 544 -13.80 -58.11 -33.09
C PRO A 544 -14.91 -58.05 -32.04
N ASP A 545 -15.56 -59.19 -31.76
CA ASP A 545 -16.76 -59.26 -30.93
C ASP A 545 -16.50 -59.68 -29.47
N LYS A 546 -15.39 -60.38 -29.19
CA LYS A 546 -15.12 -60.93 -27.85
C LYS A 546 -13.64 -61.14 -27.54
N VAL A 547 -13.34 -61.17 -26.24
CA VAL A 547 -12.02 -61.54 -25.70
C VAL A 547 -12.20 -62.82 -24.90
N GLU A 548 -11.37 -63.83 -25.16
CA GLU A 548 -11.43 -65.14 -24.52
C GLU A 548 -10.03 -65.56 -24.03
N LYS A 549 -9.97 -66.46 -23.04
CA LYS A 549 -8.72 -66.96 -22.48
C LYS A 549 -8.75 -68.47 -22.29
N ALA A 550 -7.58 -69.11 -22.42
CA ALA A 550 -7.40 -70.52 -22.15
C ALA A 550 -6.02 -70.78 -21.51
N ALA A 551 -5.95 -71.68 -20.54
CA ALA A 551 -4.68 -72.15 -19.97
C ALA A 551 -4.12 -73.34 -20.75
N PHE A 552 -2.80 -73.49 -20.78
CA PHE A 552 -2.18 -74.71 -21.31
C PHE A 552 -2.28 -75.86 -20.30
N LYS A 553 -2.57 -77.07 -20.77
CA LYS A 553 -2.45 -78.30 -19.99
C LYS A 553 -1.03 -78.86 -20.09
N GLU A 554 -0.66 -79.73 -19.16
CA GLU A 554 0.68 -80.38 -19.13
C GLU A 554 1.02 -81.12 -20.43
N ASP A 555 0.01 -81.58 -21.18
CA ASP A 555 0.18 -82.29 -22.44
C ASP A 555 0.31 -81.37 -23.67
N GLY A 556 0.30 -80.06 -23.45
CA GLY A 556 0.39 -79.02 -24.47
C GLY A 556 -0.94 -78.63 -25.12
N SER A 557 -2.09 -79.19 -24.73
CA SER A 557 -3.41 -78.81 -25.26
C SER A 557 -4.03 -77.62 -24.51
N LEU A 558 -5.09 -77.02 -25.08
CA LEU A 558 -5.82 -75.94 -24.41
C LEU A 558 -6.86 -76.48 -23.41
N GLY A 559 -6.92 -75.85 -22.24
CA GLY A 559 -8.03 -75.96 -21.29
C GLY A 559 -9.34 -75.37 -21.85
N PRO A 560 -10.44 -75.41 -21.06
CA PRO A 560 -11.70 -74.82 -21.48
C PRO A 560 -11.53 -73.32 -21.77
N ILE A 561 -11.96 -72.89 -22.95
CA ILE A 561 -11.95 -71.48 -23.36
C ILE A 561 -13.05 -70.76 -22.59
N LYS A 562 -12.69 -69.67 -21.92
CA LYS A 562 -13.60 -68.85 -21.11
C LYS A 562 -13.59 -67.41 -21.59
N GLU A 563 -14.69 -66.71 -21.38
CA GLU A 563 -14.76 -65.27 -21.63
C GLU A 563 -13.75 -64.51 -20.75
N SER A 564 -13.26 -63.41 -21.30
CA SER A 564 -12.21 -62.57 -20.73
C SER A 564 -12.47 -61.12 -21.14
N SER A 565 -11.64 -60.18 -20.67
CA SER A 565 -11.75 -58.77 -21.01
C SER A 565 -10.43 -58.19 -21.48
N LYS A 566 -10.48 -57.06 -22.21
CA LYS A 566 -9.28 -56.29 -22.58
C LYS A 566 -8.44 -55.88 -21.36
N LYS A 567 -9.09 -55.59 -20.23
CA LYS A 567 -8.42 -55.25 -18.97
C LYS A 567 -7.59 -56.42 -18.43
N GLU A 568 -8.11 -57.65 -18.49
CA GLU A 568 -7.36 -58.84 -18.08
C GLU A 568 -6.16 -59.14 -18.99
N VAL A 569 -6.26 -58.80 -20.29
CA VAL A 569 -5.14 -58.89 -21.23
C VAL A 569 -4.05 -57.89 -20.83
N ASP A 570 -4.42 -56.63 -20.60
CA ASP A 570 -3.47 -55.57 -20.21
C ASP A 570 -2.79 -55.89 -18.87
N GLU A 571 -3.52 -56.40 -17.89
CA GLU A 571 -2.98 -56.85 -16.59
C GLU A 571 -1.99 -58.00 -16.78
N ALA A 572 -2.35 -59.03 -17.56
CA ALA A 572 -1.50 -60.20 -17.78
C ALA A 572 -0.20 -59.87 -18.54
N VAL A 573 -0.27 -58.92 -19.49
CA VAL A 573 0.89 -58.41 -20.24
C VAL A 573 1.77 -57.50 -19.36
N SER A 574 1.15 -56.67 -18.52
CA SER A 574 1.86 -55.75 -17.63
C SER A 574 2.55 -56.43 -16.45
N GLU A 575 2.02 -57.56 -15.98
CA GLU A 575 2.58 -58.41 -14.91
C GLU A 575 3.86 -59.17 -15.32
N GLY A 576 4.34 -59.01 -16.55
CA GLY A 576 5.61 -59.59 -17.00
C GLY A 576 5.54 -61.09 -17.33
N LYS A 577 4.35 -61.64 -17.60
CA LYS A 577 4.22 -62.98 -18.18
C LYS A 577 4.89 -62.97 -19.55
N LYS A 578 5.93 -63.78 -19.74
CA LYS A 578 6.68 -63.81 -21.00
C LYS A 578 5.72 -64.20 -22.13
N VAL A 579 5.51 -63.27 -23.07
CA VAL A 579 4.83 -63.60 -24.32
C VAL A 579 5.75 -64.55 -25.10
N VAL A 580 5.23 -65.69 -25.54
CA VAL A 580 5.98 -66.75 -26.23
C VAL A 580 5.51 -66.83 -27.68
N ALA A 581 6.43 -66.82 -28.64
CA ALA A 581 6.09 -66.85 -30.07
C ALA A 581 5.88 -68.28 -30.62
N SER A 582 5.38 -69.23 -29.82
CA SER A 582 5.17 -70.61 -30.27
C SER A 582 3.92 -71.25 -29.68
N LEU A 583 3.20 -71.99 -30.52
CA LEU A 583 2.05 -72.81 -30.16
C LEU A 583 2.38 -74.28 -30.46
N THR A 584 1.95 -75.19 -29.60
CA THR A 584 2.05 -76.63 -29.85
C THR A 584 1.05 -77.06 -30.93
N SER A 585 1.32 -78.17 -31.62
CA SER A 585 0.41 -78.73 -32.63
C SER A 585 -0.98 -79.01 -32.07
N LYS A 586 -1.06 -79.52 -30.83
CA LYS A 586 -2.33 -79.77 -30.12
C LYS A 586 -3.09 -78.48 -29.83
N ALA A 587 -2.42 -77.42 -29.36
CA ALA A 587 -3.06 -76.14 -29.12
C ALA A 587 -3.60 -75.52 -30.42
N ILE A 588 -2.88 -75.68 -31.54
CA ILE A 588 -3.35 -75.25 -32.87
C ILE A 588 -4.61 -76.04 -33.29
N GLU A 589 -4.67 -77.35 -33.05
CA GLU A 589 -5.88 -78.14 -33.31
C GLU A 589 -7.06 -77.70 -32.44
N ASN A 590 -6.82 -77.37 -31.16
CA ASN A 590 -7.86 -76.80 -30.30
C ASN A 590 -8.36 -75.45 -30.82
N LEU A 591 -7.47 -74.58 -31.29
CA LEU A 591 -7.84 -73.31 -31.93
C LEU A 591 -8.62 -73.52 -33.23
N LYS A 592 -8.26 -74.51 -34.07
CA LYS A 592 -9.03 -74.89 -35.27
C LYS A 592 -10.44 -75.38 -34.95
N LYS A 593 -10.62 -76.11 -33.84
CA LYS A 593 -11.95 -76.55 -33.40
C LYS A 593 -12.81 -75.38 -32.91
N HIS A 594 -12.19 -74.34 -32.35
CA HIS A 594 -12.88 -73.18 -31.78
C HIS A 594 -13.15 -72.06 -32.80
N LEU A 595 -12.18 -71.75 -33.66
CA LEU A 595 -12.24 -70.65 -34.65
C LEU A 595 -12.64 -71.12 -36.06
N GLY A 596 -12.70 -72.44 -36.30
CA GLY A 596 -13.01 -73.06 -37.60
C GLY A 596 -11.80 -73.72 -38.27
N SER A 597 -12.05 -74.65 -39.19
CA SER A 597 -11.00 -75.47 -39.85
C SER A 597 -10.14 -74.69 -40.86
N ASP A 598 -10.67 -73.60 -41.40
CA ASP A 598 -10.03 -72.78 -42.45
C ASP A 598 -9.34 -71.56 -41.80
N LEU A 599 -8.14 -71.78 -41.24
CA LEU A 599 -7.31 -70.73 -40.64
C LEU A 599 -6.10 -70.41 -41.52
N GLU A 600 -5.94 -69.15 -41.90
CA GLU A 600 -4.74 -68.63 -42.55
C GLU A 600 -3.88 -67.88 -41.53
N LEU A 601 -2.60 -68.26 -41.41
CA LEU A 601 -1.65 -67.52 -40.58
C LEU A 601 -1.24 -66.24 -41.30
N MET A 602 -1.42 -65.10 -40.64
CA MET A 602 -0.91 -63.81 -41.09
C MET A 602 0.41 -63.53 -40.36
N VAL A 603 1.50 -63.45 -41.14
CA VAL A 603 2.86 -63.16 -40.65
C VAL A 603 3.16 -61.69 -40.79
#